data_AF-A0A2S4K860-F1
#
_entry.id   AF-A0A2S4K860-F1
#
_cell.length_a   1.000
_cell.length_b   1.000
_cell.length_c   1.000
_cell.angle_alpha   90.00
_cell.angle_beta   90.00
_cell.angle_gamma   90.00
#
_symmetry.space_group_name_H-M   'P 1'
#
loop_
_entity.id
_entity.type
_entity.pdbx_description
1 polymer ?
#
loop_
_entity_poly.entity_id
_entity_poly.type
_entity_poly.pdbx_seq_one_letter_code
_entity_poly.pdbx_strand_id
1 'polypeptide(L)' 'MTGEELEALRVRIGAPSQEAMADLLRCDPVGYRRYAIGARPIPRYIERSARVLEFVHEKGMLPQLAKWLDIVANGYL' A
#
# COMPACT_ATOMS: atom_id res chain seq x y z
N MET A 1 9.87 -6.99 -6.60
CA MET A 1 8.47 -6.73 -6.97
C MET A 1 8.44 -5.93 -8.27
N THR A 2 7.58 -6.29 -9.24
CA THR A 2 7.31 -5.53 -10.47
C THR A 2 6.11 -4.59 -10.30
N GLY A 3 5.91 -3.66 -11.24
CA GLY A 3 4.70 -2.80 -11.26
C GLY A 3 3.41 -3.60 -11.39
N GLU A 4 3.43 -4.65 -12.18
CA GLU A 4 2.31 -5.59 -12.36
C GLU A 4 1.98 -6.33 -11.06
N GLU A 5 3.00 -6.83 -10.34
CA GLU A 5 2.82 -7.47 -9.04
C GLU A 5 2.25 -6.50 -7.99
N LEU A 6 2.67 -5.22 -8.03
CA LEU A 6 2.16 -4.18 -7.14
C LEU A 6 0.69 -3.85 -7.43
N GLU A 7 0.30 -3.74 -8.70
CA GLU A 7 -1.10 -3.52 -9.08
C GLU A 7 -1.97 -4.74 -8.79
N ALA A 8 -1.46 -5.96 -9.01
CA ALA A 8 -2.16 -7.18 -8.64
C ALA A 8 -2.41 -7.25 -7.12
N LEU A 9 -1.42 -6.83 -6.31
CA LEU A 9 -1.60 -6.70 -4.87
C LEU A 9 -2.67 -5.66 -4.52
N ARG A 10 -2.64 -4.47 -5.14
CA ARG A 10 -3.64 -3.41 -4.92
C ARG A 10 -5.06 -3.92 -5.11
N VAL A 11 -5.31 -4.64 -6.21
CA VAL A 11 -6.62 -5.25 -6.51
C VAL A 11 -6.96 -6.30 -5.46
N ARG A 12 -6.02 -7.17 -5.09
CA ARG A 12 -6.24 -8.25 -4.11
C ARG A 12 -6.61 -7.74 -2.73
N ILE A 13 -5.94 -6.70 -2.25
CA ILE A 13 -6.24 -6.12 -0.92
C ILE A 13 -7.46 -5.20 -0.92
N GLY A 14 -8.07 -4.95 -2.09
CA GLY A 14 -9.27 -4.14 -2.21
C GLY A 14 -9.03 -2.62 -2.17
N ALA A 15 -7.81 -2.15 -2.47
CA ALA A 15 -7.54 -0.72 -2.53
C ALA A 15 -8.19 -0.11 -3.80
N PRO A 16 -9.14 0.83 -3.64
CA PRO A 16 -10.08 1.21 -4.71
C PRO A 16 -9.44 2.01 -5.85
N SER A 17 -8.31 2.66 -5.59
CA SER A 17 -7.57 3.45 -6.57
C SER A 17 -6.06 3.37 -6.34
N GLN A 18 -5.30 3.79 -7.34
CA GLN A 18 -3.84 3.92 -7.21
C GLN A 18 -3.46 4.97 -6.17
N GLU A 19 -4.24 6.04 -6.04
CA GLU A 19 -4.11 7.05 -4.98
C GLU A 19 -4.29 6.44 -3.59
N ALA A 20 -5.33 5.64 -3.38
CA ALA A 20 -5.56 4.98 -2.09
C ALA A 20 -4.42 4.01 -1.74
N MET A 21 -3.85 3.32 -2.73
CA MET A 21 -2.67 2.47 -2.53
C MET A 21 -1.41 3.29 -2.22
N ALA A 22 -1.25 4.43 -2.88
CA ALA A 22 -0.14 5.35 -2.60
C ALA A 22 -0.20 5.84 -1.15
N ASP A 23 -1.40 6.16 -0.64
CA ASP A 23 -1.62 6.54 0.76
C ASP A 23 -1.28 5.39 1.72
N LEU A 24 -1.73 4.16 1.46
CA LEU A 24 -1.39 2.98 2.27
C LEU A 24 0.12 2.72 2.32
N LEU A 25 0.81 2.93 1.20
CA LEU A 25 2.27 2.78 1.09
C LEU A 25 3.05 4.02 1.53
N ARG A 26 2.35 5.10 1.91
CA ARG A 26 2.92 6.40 2.30
C ARG A 26 3.90 6.94 1.26
N CYS A 27 3.48 6.94 0.00
CA CYS A 27 4.27 7.45 -1.11
C CYS A 27 3.47 8.44 -1.97
N ASP A 28 4.18 9.26 -2.74
CA ASP A 28 3.55 10.22 -3.64
C ASP A 28 2.77 9.51 -4.78
N PRO A 29 1.54 9.97 -5.13
CA PRO A 29 0.74 9.35 -6.19
C PRO A 29 1.39 9.34 -7.57
N VAL A 30 2.20 10.34 -7.93
CA VAL A 30 2.95 10.35 -9.19
C VAL A 30 4.06 9.30 -9.15
N GLY A 31 4.74 9.18 -8.00
CA GLY A 31 5.69 8.10 -7.74
C GLY A 31 5.06 6.72 -7.93
N TYR A 32 3.91 6.48 -7.28
CA TYR A 32 3.16 5.24 -7.40
C TYR A 32 2.82 4.91 -8.86
N ARG A 33 2.25 5.86 -9.61
CA ARG A 33 1.90 5.66 -11.03
C ARG A 33 3.09 5.21 -11.87
N ARG A 34 4.29 5.80 -11.63
CA ARG A 34 5.52 5.41 -12.33
C ARG A 34 5.96 3.99 -11.99
N TYR A 35 5.73 3.55 -10.75
CA TYR A 35 5.99 2.17 -10.34
C TYR A 35 5.03 1.19 -11.01
N ALA A 36 3.73 1.50 -10.98
CA ALA A 36 2.67 0.66 -11.52
C ALA A 36 2.86 0.33 -13.00
N ILE A 37 3.30 1.31 -13.81
CA ILE A 37 3.56 1.11 -15.25
C ILE A 37 5.00 0.68 -15.57
N GLY A 38 5.83 0.42 -14.56
CA GLY A 38 7.24 0.04 -14.74
C GLY A 38 8.16 1.15 -15.25
N ALA A 39 7.71 2.41 -15.31
CA ALA A 39 8.52 3.56 -15.71
C ALA A 39 9.63 3.90 -14.71
N ARG A 40 9.51 3.43 -13.46
CA ARG A 40 10.58 3.43 -12.46
C ARG A 40 10.59 2.12 -11.67
N PRO A 41 11.77 1.65 -11.25
CA PRO A 41 11.85 0.51 -10.33
C PRO A 41 11.19 0.86 -8.98
N ILE A 42 10.56 -0.14 -8.37
CA ILE A 42 9.97 -0.01 -7.03
C ILE A 42 11.09 0.08 -5.99
N PRO A 43 11.15 1.14 -5.17
CA PRO A 43 12.12 1.22 -4.08
C PRO A 43 11.93 0.09 -3.06
N ARG A 44 13.03 -0.42 -2.48
CA ARG A 44 13.00 -1.52 -1.51
C ARG A 44 12.11 -1.27 -0.29
N TYR A 45 11.90 -0.01 0.12
CA TYR A 45 11.02 0.30 1.24
C TYR A 45 9.54 0.17 0.87
N ILE A 46 9.17 0.56 -0.36
CA ILE A 46 7.82 0.37 -0.89
C ILE A 46 7.50 -1.12 -1.02
N GLU A 47 8.43 -1.90 -1.57
CA GLU A 47 8.27 -3.35 -1.67
C GLU A 47 8.06 -3.99 -0.29
N ARG A 48 8.83 -3.59 0.72
CA ARG A 48 8.64 -4.10 2.09
C ARG A 48 7.28 -3.74 2.65
N SER A 49 6.86 -2.48 2.53
CA SER A 49 5.54 -2.05 2.99
C SER A 49 4.41 -2.80 2.28
N ALA A 50 4.54 -3.03 0.97
CA ALA A 50 3.59 -3.80 0.19
C ALA A 50 3.48 -5.26 0.69
N ARG A 51 4.60 -5.92 0.99
CA ARG A 51 4.60 -7.28 1.58
C ARG A 51 3.98 -7.32 2.98
N VAL A 52 4.18 -6.28 3.79
CA VAL A 52 3.52 -6.18 5.10
C VAL A 52 2.01 -6.01 4.93
N LEU A 53 1.57 -5.17 3.99
CA LEU A 53 0.14 -5.01 3.69
C LEU A 53 -0.49 -6.32 3.19
N GLU A 54 0.21 -7.05 2.33
CA GLU A 54 -0.18 -8.39 1.86
C GLU A 54 -0.36 -9.34 3.05
N PHE A 55 0.63 -9.43 3.95
CA PHE A 55 0.54 -10.25 5.15
C PHE A 55 -0.63 -9.83 6.06
N VAL A 56 -0.83 -8.54 6.32
CA VAL A 56 -1.92 -8.03 7.15
C VAL A 56 -3.29 -8.37 6.53
N HIS A 57 -3.40 -8.29 5.20
CA HIS A 57 -4.60 -8.71 4.47
C HIS A 57 -4.87 -10.21 4.64
N GLU A 58 -3.87 -11.05 4.40
CA GLU A 58 -3.99 -12.51 4.51
C GLU A 58 -4.36 -12.99 5.92
N LYS A 59 -4.00 -12.22 6.95
CA LYS A 59 -4.38 -12.50 8.34
C LYS A 59 -5.74 -11.92 8.75
N GLY A 60 -6.47 -11.27 7.83
CA GLY A 60 -7.74 -10.61 8.14
C GLY A 60 -7.60 -9.43 9.10
N MET A 61 -6.39 -8.88 9.22
CA MET A 61 -6.05 -7.83 10.20
C MET A 61 -6.18 -6.42 9.61
N LEU A 62 -6.48 -6.27 8.31
CA LEU A 62 -6.63 -4.95 7.67
C LEU A 62 -7.63 -4.02 8.39
N PRO A 63 -8.83 -4.47 8.83
CA PRO A 63 -9.75 -3.59 9.56
C PRO A 63 -9.19 -3.10 10.89
N GLN A 64 -8.41 -3.95 11.57
CA GLN A 64 -7.76 -3.60 12.83
C GLN A 64 -6.64 -2.59 12.57
N LEU A 65 -5.82 -2.81 11.55
CA LEU A 65 -4.76 -1.89 11.15
C LEU A 65 -5.34 -0.52 10.78
N ALA A 66 -6.42 -0.47 9.99
CA ALA A 66 -7.09 0.78 9.62
C ALA A 66 -7.54 1.56 10.87
N LYS A 67 -8.20 0.87 11.82
CA LYS A 67 -8.61 1.47 13.10
C LYS A 67 -7.42 2.05 13.89
N TRP A 68 -6.30 1.34 13.95
CA TRP A 68 -5.10 1.82 14.65
C TRP A 68 -4.46 3.02 13.96
N LEU A 69 -4.40 3.03 12.63
CA LEU A 69 -3.86 4.14 11.86
C LEU A 69 -4.73 5.41 12.00
N ASP A 70 -6.05 5.26 12.07
CA ASP A 70 -6.96 6.39 12.35
C ASP A 70 -6.75 6.96 13.75
N ILE A 71 -6.51 6.13 14.76
CA ILE A 71 -6.21 6.57 16.13
C ILE A 71 -4.91 7.39 16.16
N VAL A 72 -3.88 6.92 15.46
CA VAL A 72 -2.58 7.62 15.36
C VAL A 72 -2.71 8.93 14.59
N ALA A 73 -3.49 8.95 13.49
CA ALA A 73 -3.71 10.15 12.69
C ALA A 73 -4.52 11.24 13.43
N ASN A 74 -5.40 10.85 14.36
CA ASN A 74 -6.24 11.76 15.14
C ASN A 74 -5.67 12.09 16.54
N GLY A 75 -4.42 11.74 16.84
CA GLY A 75 -3.71 12.24 18.02
C GLY A 75 -4.19 11.70 19.37
N TYR A 76 -4.74 10.49 19.42
CA TYR A 76 -5.09 9.81 20.68
C TYR A 76 -4.00 8.83 21.12
N LEU A 77 -2.76 9.31 21.25
CA LEU A 77 -1.65 8.68 21.98
C LEU A 77 -0.72 9.75 22.53
#